data_AF-A0A7S1UX30-F1
#
_entry.id   AF-A0A7S1UX30-F1
#
_cell.length_a   1.000
_cell.length_b   1.000
_cell.length_c   1.000
_cell.angle_alpha   90.00
_cell.angle_beta   90.00
_cell.angle_gamma   90.00
#
_symmetry.space_group_name_H-M   'P 1'
#
loop_
_entity.id
_entity.type
_entity.pdbx_description
1 polymer ?
#
loop_
_entity_poly.entity_id
_entity_poly.type
_entity_poly.pdbx_seq_one_letter_code
_entity_poly.pdbx_strand_id
1 'polypeptide(L)'
;KRRDAAWRSWISRDEGAMFPPEKDRYHLFVAYACPWAHRTLMTRALKGLENAISVTIVHPTWQKTRPDDAADQHTGWVFGNPGGKPLVNSFGLGGPFPAAFPNNKPEPFFDSYSIREVYERAGDTDGKYTVPVL
;
A
#
# COMPACT_ATOMS: atom_id res chain seq x y z
N LYS A 1 -5.12 22.20 -3.84
CA LYS A 1 -4.07 21.73 -4.79
C LYS A 1 -3.51 20.41 -4.28
N ARG A 2 -3.31 19.40 -5.14
CA ARG A 2 -2.73 18.11 -4.73
C ARG A 2 -1.27 18.34 -4.30
N ARG A 3 -0.83 17.76 -3.17
CA ARG A 3 0.59 17.73 -2.77
C ARG A 3 1.37 16.72 -3.62
N ASP A 4 2.63 17.01 -3.93
CA ASP A 4 3.52 16.06 -4.61
C ASP A 4 3.91 14.91 -3.69
N ALA A 5 4.37 13.80 -4.26
CA ALA A 5 4.86 12.65 -3.49
C ALA A 5 6.36 12.84 -3.16
N ALA A 6 6.77 12.39 -1.98
CA ALA A 6 8.11 12.67 -1.44
C ALA A 6 9.19 11.75 -2.00
N TRP A 7 8.87 10.46 -2.18
CA TRP A 7 9.82 9.45 -2.65
C TRP A 7 9.93 9.47 -4.18
N ARG A 8 11.15 9.71 -4.69
CA ARG A 8 11.44 10.03 -6.11
C ARG A 8 12.68 9.30 -6.66
N SER A 9 13.13 8.26 -5.99
CA SER A 9 14.27 7.44 -6.41
C SER A 9 13.96 6.62 -7.67
N TRP A 10 15.01 6.13 -8.32
CA TRP A 10 14.91 5.34 -9.55
C TRP A 10 15.63 4.01 -9.41
N ILE A 11 15.00 2.96 -9.97
CA ILE A 11 15.69 1.71 -10.26
C ILE A 11 16.48 1.91 -11.56
N SER A 12 17.80 1.70 -11.53
CA SER A 12 18.67 1.93 -12.70
C SER A 12 19.66 0.79 -12.92
N ARG A 13 20.03 0.59 -14.20
CA ARG A 13 21.09 -0.34 -14.63
C ARG A 13 22.48 0.29 -14.58
N ASP A 14 22.58 1.57 -14.22
CA ASP A 14 23.84 2.28 -14.17
C ASP A 14 24.77 1.66 -13.11
N GLU A 15 26.07 1.71 -13.37
CA GLU A 15 27.08 1.25 -12.42
C GLU A 15 27.00 2.07 -11.13
N GLY A 16 26.95 1.40 -9.97
CA GLY A 16 26.80 2.06 -8.67
C GLY A 16 25.40 2.59 -8.36
N ALA A 17 24.36 2.21 -9.13
CA ALA A 17 22.98 2.61 -8.83
C ALA A 17 22.56 2.18 -7.41
N MET A 18 21.92 3.09 -6.68
CA MET A 18 21.38 2.82 -5.34
C MET A 18 20.34 1.69 -5.34
N PHE A 19 19.57 1.58 -6.42
CA PHE A 19 18.53 0.58 -6.62
C PHE A 19 18.75 -0.15 -7.96
N PRO A 20 19.57 -1.21 -8.02
CA PRO A 20 19.75 -2.00 -9.24
C PRO A 20 18.55 -2.91 -9.53
N PRO A 21 18.21 -3.21 -10.80
CA PRO A 21 17.09 -4.08 -11.14
C PRO A 21 17.42 -5.54 -10.84
N GLU A 22 16.82 -6.06 -9.77
CA GLU A 22 17.00 -7.43 -9.29
C GLU A 22 15.64 -8.10 -9.13
N LYS A 23 15.56 -9.37 -9.54
CA LYS A 23 14.37 -10.19 -9.33
C LYS A 23 14.18 -10.41 -7.82
N ASP A 24 12.92 -10.45 -7.38
CA ASP A 24 12.54 -10.79 -6.00
C ASP A 24 13.03 -9.76 -4.94
N ARG A 25 13.50 -8.58 -5.37
CA ARG A 25 13.93 -7.47 -4.50
C ARG A 25 12.85 -6.42 -4.25
N TYR A 26 12.00 -6.15 -5.25
CA TYR A 26 11.05 -5.04 -5.22
C TYR A 26 9.63 -5.55 -4.96
N HIS A 27 8.88 -4.79 -4.16
CA HIS A 27 7.50 -5.10 -3.82
C HIS A 27 6.60 -3.89 -3.99
N LEU A 28 5.44 -4.08 -4.57
CA LEU A 28 4.51 -3.00 -4.87
C LEU A 28 3.26 -3.08 -3.98
N PHE A 29 3.06 -2.06 -3.15
CA PHE A 29 1.81 -1.88 -2.39
C PHE A 29 0.82 -1.03 -3.19
N VAL A 30 -0.39 -1.55 -3.42
CA VAL A 30 -1.40 -0.89 -4.27
C VAL A 30 -2.81 -1.01 -3.73
N ALA A 31 -3.71 -0.14 -4.18
CA ALA A 31 -5.16 -0.33 -4.09
C ALA A 31 -5.75 -0.44 -5.49
N TYR A 32 -6.60 -1.44 -5.73
CA TYR A 32 -7.32 -1.54 -7.02
C TYR A 32 -8.24 -0.35 -7.29
N ALA A 33 -8.76 0.30 -6.24
CA ALA A 33 -9.59 1.49 -6.36
C ALA A 33 -8.82 2.77 -6.75
N CYS A 34 -7.49 2.76 -6.67
CA CYS A 34 -6.68 3.96 -6.92
C CYS A 34 -6.23 4.04 -8.39
N PRO A 35 -6.61 5.08 -9.16
CA PRO A 35 -6.20 5.20 -10.55
C PRO A 35 -4.68 5.42 -10.72
N TRP A 36 -4.00 5.97 -9.71
CA TRP A 36 -2.54 6.12 -9.73
C TRP A 36 -1.83 4.77 -9.59
N ALA A 37 -2.32 3.91 -8.68
CA ALA A 37 -1.77 2.58 -8.48
C ALA A 37 -2.16 1.61 -9.61
N HIS A 38 -3.31 1.83 -10.25
CA HIS A 38 -3.71 1.06 -11.42
C HIS A 38 -2.71 1.18 -12.57
N ARG A 39 -2.07 2.34 -12.75
CA ARG A 39 -1.02 2.54 -13.78
C ARG A 39 0.17 1.61 -13.57
N THR A 40 0.62 1.41 -12.33
CA THR A 40 1.77 0.53 -12.04
C THR A 40 1.41 -0.93 -12.26
N LEU A 41 0.19 -1.34 -11.92
CA LEU A 41 -0.33 -2.68 -12.22
C LEU A 41 -0.42 -2.96 -13.72
N MET A 42 -0.94 -2.01 -14.49
CA MET A 42 -1.04 -2.14 -15.95
C MET A 42 0.35 -2.26 -16.58
N THR A 43 1.31 -1.40 -16.18
CA THR A 43 2.69 -1.49 -16.66
C THR A 43 3.34 -2.81 -16.25
N ARG A 44 3.13 -3.28 -15.01
CA ARG A 44 3.64 -4.58 -14.54
C ARG A 44 3.18 -5.73 -15.43
N ALA A 45 1.90 -5.76 -15.79
CA ALA A 45 1.34 -6.80 -16.66
C ALA A 45 1.86 -6.68 -18.10
N LEU A 46 1.81 -5.48 -18.68
CA LEU A 46 2.25 -5.24 -20.07
C LEU A 46 3.75 -5.54 -20.28
N LYS A 47 4.55 -5.47 -19.22
CA LYS A 47 6.00 -5.70 -19.27
C LYS A 47 6.41 -7.10 -18.79
N GLY A 48 5.46 -7.97 -18.41
CA GLY A 48 5.76 -9.32 -17.93
C GLY A 48 6.54 -9.35 -16.61
N LEU A 49 6.34 -8.35 -15.75
CA LEU A 49 7.11 -8.17 -14.51
C LEU A 49 6.51 -8.92 -13.31
N GLU A 50 5.52 -9.77 -13.52
CA GLU A 50 4.77 -10.40 -12.44
C GLU A 50 5.61 -11.32 -11.57
N ASN A 51 6.58 -11.98 -12.20
CA ASN A 51 7.52 -12.89 -11.54
C ASN A 51 8.74 -12.17 -10.94
N ALA A 52 8.87 -10.85 -11.11
CA ALA A 52 10.01 -10.07 -10.63
C ALA A 52 9.62 -9.06 -9.55
N ILE A 53 8.41 -8.49 -9.65
CA ILE A 53 7.88 -7.52 -8.70
C ILE A 53 6.62 -8.12 -8.07
N SER A 54 6.72 -8.47 -6.79
CA SER A 54 5.59 -8.95 -6.02
C SER A 54 4.64 -7.80 -5.66
N VAL A 55 3.39 -8.11 -5.33
CA VAL A 55 2.34 -7.10 -5.10
C VAL A 55 1.51 -7.48 -3.88
N THR A 56 1.21 -6.50 -3.03
CA THR A 56 0.19 -6.59 -1.99
C THR A 56 -0.91 -5.57 -2.26
N ILE A 57 -2.15 -6.06 -2.30
CA ILE A 57 -3.34 -5.23 -2.47
C ILE A 57 -3.88 -4.86 -1.09
N VAL A 58 -4.06 -3.56 -0.84
CA VAL A 58 -4.72 -3.07 0.38
C VAL A 58 -6.24 -3.21 0.30
N HIS A 59 -6.90 -3.18 1.45
CA HIS A 59 -8.34 -3.20 1.54
C HIS A 59 -8.96 -1.94 0.87
N PRO A 60 -10.05 -2.08 0.09
CA PRO A 60 -10.65 -0.94 -0.63
C PRO A 60 -11.33 0.07 0.31
N THR A 61 -11.80 -0.37 1.47
CA THR A 61 -12.42 0.49 2.49
C THR A 61 -11.35 1.04 3.42
N TRP A 62 -11.23 2.37 3.49
CA TRP A 62 -10.35 3.04 4.44
C TRP A 62 -10.80 2.80 5.88
N GLN A 63 -9.83 2.70 6.79
CA GLN A 63 -10.01 2.53 8.23
C GLN A 63 -9.15 3.56 8.98
N LYS A 64 -9.34 3.69 10.30
CA LYS A 64 -8.33 4.35 11.16
C LYS A 64 -7.01 3.60 11.02
N THR A 65 -5.93 4.33 10.78
CA THR A 65 -4.59 3.72 10.65
C THR A 65 -3.93 3.40 11.98
N ARG A 66 -4.41 4.03 13.07
CA ARG A 66 -4.04 3.69 14.45
C ARG A 66 -5.31 3.46 15.26
N PRO A 67 -5.89 2.25 15.23
CA PRO A 67 -7.18 2.00 15.88
C PRO A 67 -7.10 2.13 17.41
N ASP A 68 -5.93 1.89 17.99
CA ASP A 68 -5.71 1.91 19.45
C ASP A 68 -5.38 3.31 19.99
N ASP A 69 -5.18 4.31 19.12
CA ASP A 69 -4.94 5.69 19.51
C ASP A 69 -6.19 6.53 19.25
N ALA A 70 -6.92 6.86 20.32
CA ALA A 70 -8.15 7.63 20.24
C ALA A 70 -7.91 9.08 19.80
N ALA A 71 -6.73 9.65 20.03
CA ALA A 71 -6.38 11.01 19.62
C ALA A 71 -6.06 11.06 18.12
N ASP A 72 -5.55 9.97 17.56
CA ASP A 72 -5.29 9.84 16.14
C ASP A 72 -6.59 9.71 15.32
N GLN A 73 -6.84 10.70 14.47
CA GLN A 73 -7.99 10.73 13.56
C GLN A 73 -7.64 10.33 12.13
N HIS A 74 -6.39 9.95 11.86
CA HIS A 74 -5.96 9.62 10.52
C HIS A 74 -6.61 8.33 10.02
N THR A 75 -7.21 8.42 8.83
CA THR A 75 -7.80 7.30 8.11
C THR A 75 -7.09 7.07 6.80
N GLY A 76 -6.93 5.81 6.39
CA GLY A 76 -6.26 5.49 5.13
C GLY A 76 -6.33 4.02 4.78
N TRP A 77 -5.40 3.61 3.90
CA TRP A 77 -5.28 2.26 3.41
C TRP A 77 -4.77 1.31 4.49
N VAL A 78 -5.53 0.24 4.72
CA VAL A 78 -5.17 -0.86 5.63
C VAL A 78 -5.06 -2.17 4.87
N PHE A 79 -4.31 -3.12 5.41
CA PHE A 79 -4.17 -4.44 4.79
C PHE A 79 -5.39 -5.32 5.08
N GLY A 80 -5.61 -6.32 4.22
CA GLY A 80 -6.70 -7.28 4.44
C GLY A 80 -6.34 -8.25 5.56
N ASN A 81 -7.30 -8.61 6.41
CA ASN A 81 -7.10 -9.63 7.44
C ASN A 81 -8.21 -10.70 7.32
N PRO A 82 -7.95 -11.87 6.73
CA PRO A 82 -8.96 -12.93 6.59
C PRO A 82 -9.56 -13.42 7.92
N GLY A 83 -8.81 -13.34 9.03
CA GLY A 83 -9.30 -13.66 10.38
C GLY A 83 -9.89 -12.47 11.13
N GLY A 84 -9.95 -11.29 10.50
CA GLY A 84 -10.39 -10.05 11.11
C GLY A 84 -11.91 -9.90 11.17
N LYS A 85 -12.36 -8.89 11.92
CA LYS A 85 -13.77 -8.49 11.97
C LYS A 85 -14.16 -7.73 10.70
N PRO A 86 -15.42 -7.84 10.23
CA PRO A 86 -15.91 -7.06 9.10
C PRO A 86 -15.66 -5.55 9.29
N LEU A 87 -15.30 -4.87 8.19
CA LEU A 87 -14.93 -3.46 8.20
C LEU A 87 -16.12 -2.60 7.77
N VAL A 88 -16.35 -1.52 8.51
CA VAL A 88 -17.31 -0.46 8.15
C VAL A 88 -16.50 0.76 7.76
N ASN A 89 -16.92 1.50 6.73
CA ASN A 89 -16.23 2.70 6.32
C ASN A 89 -16.05 3.67 7.51
N SER A 90 -14.87 4.27 7.68
CA SER A 90 -14.58 5.20 8.79
C SER A 90 -15.57 6.36 8.92
N PHE A 91 -16.25 6.74 7.84
CA PHE A 91 -17.28 7.79 7.80
C PHE A 91 -18.70 7.25 7.97
N GLY A 92 -18.89 5.96 8.26
CA GLY A 92 -20.20 5.31 8.41
C GLY A 92 -20.96 5.06 7.09
N LEU A 93 -20.37 5.41 5.95
CA LEU A 93 -20.99 5.27 4.63
C LEU A 93 -20.63 3.91 4.00
N GLY A 94 -21.36 2.87 4.39
CA GLY A 94 -21.29 1.53 3.80
C GLY A 94 -20.56 0.47 4.63
N GLY A 95 -20.82 -0.79 4.29
CA GLY A 95 -20.41 -1.98 5.04
C GLY A 95 -21.58 -2.60 5.81
N PRO A 96 -21.33 -3.66 6.62
CA PRO A 96 -20.02 -4.27 6.84
C PRO A 96 -19.50 -4.99 5.60
N PHE A 97 -18.24 -4.75 5.26
CA PHE A 97 -17.51 -5.49 4.24
C PHE A 97 -16.69 -6.60 4.90
N PRO A 98 -16.39 -7.71 4.20
CA PRO A 98 -15.44 -8.70 4.70
C PRO A 98 -14.11 -8.06 5.11
N ALA A 99 -13.46 -8.58 6.14
CA ALA A 99 -12.15 -8.08 6.59
C ALA A 99 -11.03 -8.29 5.56
N ALA A 100 -11.23 -9.24 4.65
CA ALA A 100 -10.44 -9.44 3.45
C ALA A 100 -11.32 -10.00 2.32
N PHE A 101 -10.90 -9.73 1.09
CA PHE A 101 -11.33 -10.35 -0.15
C PHE A 101 -10.22 -11.29 -0.65
N PRO A 102 -10.46 -12.15 -1.66
CA PRO A 102 -9.46 -13.11 -2.12
C PRO A 102 -8.10 -12.52 -2.53
N ASN A 103 -8.07 -11.25 -2.96
CA ASN A 103 -6.88 -10.61 -3.53
C ASN A 103 -6.18 -9.61 -2.61
N ASN A 104 -6.76 -9.22 -1.47
CA ASN A 104 -6.06 -8.44 -0.44
C ASN A 104 -5.69 -9.35 0.73
N LYS A 105 -4.43 -9.27 1.13
CA LYS A 105 -3.82 -10.13 2.13
C LYS A 105 -3.19 -9.25 3.23
N PRO A 106 -2.79 -9.85 4.36
CA PRO A 106 -1.90 -9.18 5.31
C PRO A 106 -0.61 -8.76 4.61
N GLU A 107 0.04 -7.74 5.15
CA GLU A 107 1.34 -7.27 4.68
C GLU A 107 2.41 -8.35 4.93
N PRO A 108 3.24 -8.72 3.93
CA PRO A 108 4.05 -9.94 4.00
C PRO A 108 5.41 -9.81 4.71
N PHE A 109 5.91 -8.60 5.02
CA PHE A 109 7.29 -8.41 5.47
C PHE A 109 7.46 -7.89 6.90
N PHE A 110 6.59 -6.97 7.31
CA PHE A 110 6.80 -6.14 8.49
C PHE A 110 5.68 -6.27 9.52
N ASP A 111 4.67 -7.10 9.25
CA ASP A 111 3.45 -7.20 10.06
C ASP A 111 2.77 -5.83 10.22
N SER A 112 2.78 -5.03 9.15
CA SER A 112 2.16 -3.71 9.17
C SER A 112 0.64 -3.83 9.01
N TYR A 113 -0.11 -3.07 9.80
CA TYR A 113 -1.57 -2.98 9.70
C TYR A 113 -2.02 -1.98 8.61
N SER A 114 -1.24 -0.94 8.36
CA SER A 114 -1.59 0.12 7.41
C SER A 114 -0.42 0.58 6.52
N ILE A 115 -0.75 1.22 5.38
CA ILE A 115 0.27 1.86 4.53
C ILE A 115 1.04 2.93 5.30
N ARG A 116 0.39 3.60 6.26
CA ARG A 116 1.06 4.57 7.12
C ARG A 116 2.25 3.95 7.85
N GLU A 117 2.09 2.77 8.43
CA GLU A 117 3.20 2.10 9.13
C GLU A 117 4.35 1.74 8.20
N VAL A 118 4.07 1.41 6.93
CA VAL A 118 5.11 1.19 5.91
C VAL A 118 5.94 2.47 5.69
N TYR A 119 5.30 3.63 5.58
CA TYR A 119 5.99 4.92 5.47
C TYR A 119 6.77 5.27 6.75
N GLU A 120 6.15 5.10 7.91
CA GLU A 120 6.78 5.41 9.20
C GLU A 120 8.02 4.55 9.45
N ARG A 121 8.00 3.28 9.03
CA ARG A 121 9.18 2.39 9.05
C ARG A 121 10.30 2.86 8.14
N ALA A 122 9.97 3.53 7.04
CA ALA A 122 10.93 4.18 6.16
C ALA A 122 11.38 5.56 6.67
N GLY A 123 10.91 5.98 7.86
CA GLY A 123 11.24 7.28 8.45
C GLY A 123 10.41 8.47 7.91
N ASP A 124 9.33 8.21 7.15
CA ASP A 124 8.46 9.25 6.61
C ASP A 124 7.19 9.38 7.47
N THR A 125 7.07 10.52 8.15
CA THR A 125 5.94 10.87 9.03
C THR A 125 5.15 12.08 8.53
N ASP A 126 5.27 12.46 7.24
CA ASP A 126 4.74 13.72 6.69
C ASP A 126 3.20 13.72 6.51
N GLY A 127 2.52 12.66 6.96
CA GLY A 127 1.07 12.54 6.94
C GLY A 127 0.49 12.35 5.53
N LYS A 128 1.27 11.86 4.56
CA LYS A 128 0.80 11.56 3.20
C LYS A 128 1.08 10.11 2.81
N TYR A 129 0.26 9.22 3.36
CA TYR A 129 0.41 7.77 3.17
C TYR A 129 -0.44 7.31 1.99
N THR A 130 0.18 7.24 0.80
CA THR A 130 -0.54 6.99 -0.47
C THR A 130 -0.14 5.66 -1.10
N VAL A 131 -0.95 5.21 -2.06
CA VAL A 131 -0.59 4.14 -3.00
C VAL A 131 -0.53 4.72 -4.42
N PRO A 132 0.34 4.20 -5.31
CA PRO A 132 1.23 3.05 -5.11
C PRO A 132 2.47 3.40 -4.28
N VAL A 133 3.06 2.40 -3.63
CA VAL A 133 4.41 2.42 -3.03
C VAL A 133 5.20 1.27 -3.64
N LEU A 134 6.44 1.52 -4.04
CA LEU A 134 7.39 0.54 -4.56
C LEU A 134 8.61 0.48 -3.64
#